data_AF-A0A821IZG2-F1
#
_entry.id   AF-A0A821IZG2-F1
#
_cell.length_a   1.000
_cell.length_b   1.000
_cell.length_c   1.000
_cell.angle_alpha   90.00
_cell.angle_beta   90.00
_cell.angle_gamma   90.00
#
_symmetry.space_group_name_H-M   'P 1'
#
loop_
_entity.id
_entity.type
_entity.pdbx_description
1 polymer ?
#
loop_
_entity_poly.entity_id
_entity_poly.type
_entity_poly.pdbx_seq_one_letter_code
_entity_poly.pdbx_strand_id
1 'polypeptide(L)' 'VFTKKAGYLKVAELNDIIVLFPQLIQSTFNLQNLNSCYDWWGYGSVNYANKLDPQMTGIKKIIGWPS' A
#
# COMPACT_ATOMS: atom_id res chain seq x y z
N VAL A 1 -8.14 -1.24 -12.37
CA VAL A 1 -7.61 -2.16 -13.43
C VAL A 1 -6.69 -3.22 -12.86
N PHE A 2 -5.67 -2.85 -12.07
CA PHE A 2 -4.68 -3.77 -11.49
C PHE A 2 -5.29 -4.99 -10.77
N THR A 3 -6.20 -4.77 -9.81
CA THR A 3 -6.82 -5.83 -9.00
C THR A 3 -7.44 -6.97 -9.81
N LYS A 4 -8.03 -6.67 -10.98
CA LYS A 4 -8.67 -7.65 -11.86
C LYS A 4 -7.72 -8.32 -12.85
N LYS A 5 -6.60 -7.66 -13.21
CA LYS A 5 -5.70 -8.12 -14.29
C LYS A 5 -4.39 -8.72 -13.81
N ALA A 6 -4.02 -8.52 -12.53
CA ALA A 6 -2.76 -9.01 -11.98
C ALA A 6 -2.73 -10.53 -11.72
N GLY A 7 -3.85 -11.24 -11.93
CA GLY A 7 -3.93 -12.70 -11.81
C GLY A 7 -4.08 -13.25 -10.38
N TYR A 8 -3.80 -12.43 -9.36
CA TYR A 8 -3.85 -12.85 -7.95
C TYR A 8 -5.22 -13.42 -7.53
N LEU A 9 -6.32 -12.81 -7.98
CA LEU A 9 -7.67 -13.22 -7.55
C LEU A 9 -8.00 -14.67 -7.95
N LYS A 10 -7.51 -15.16 -9.09
CA LYS A 10 -7.75 -16.54 -9.53
C LYS A 10 -7.04 -17.56 -8.64
N VAL A 11 -5.82 -17.26 -8.24
CA VAL A 11 -5.07 -18.12 -7.31
C VAL A 11 -5.71 -18.06 -5.93
N ALA A 12 -6.12 -16.87 -5.50
CA ALA A 12 -6.73 -16.65 -4.20
C ALA A 12 -8.04 -17.42 -4.01
N GLU A 13 -8.92 -17.39 -5.02
CA GLU A 13 -10.21 -18.12 -5.05
C GLU A 13 -10.03 -19.63 -4.90
N LEU A 14 -8.96 -20.20 -5.45
CA LEU A 14 -8.70 -21.65 -5.41
C LEU A 14 -8.04 -22.14 -4.12
N ASN A 15 -7.62 -21.23 -3.23
CA ASN A 15 -6.75 -21.55 -2.08
C ASN A 15 -7.23 -20.95 -0.76
N ASP A 16 -8.48 -20.47 -0.67
CA ASP A 16 -9.03 -19.81 0.53
C ASP A 16 -8.18 -18.62 1.04
N ILE A 17 -7.57 -17.88 0.12
CA ILE A 17 -6.74 -16.71 0.44
C ILE A 17 -7.54 -15.43 0.23
N ILE A 18 -7.46 -14.51 1.19
CA ILE A 18 -7.93 -13.13 1.02
C ILE A 18 -6.76 -12.28 0.52
N VAL A 19 -6.96 -11.57 -0.59
CA VAL A 19 -5.96 -10.62 -1.13
C VAL A 19 -6.47 -9.19 -0.96
N LEU A 20 -5.66 -8.39 -0.26
CA LEU A 20 -5.91 -6.97 -0.07
C LEU A 20 -5.06 -6.16 -1.05
N PHE A 21 -5.64 -5.12 -1.64
CA PHE A 21 -4.94 -4.23 -2.58
C PHE A 21 -4.97 -2.78 -2.07
N PRO A 22 -4.15 -2.42 -1.06
CA PRO A 22 -4.08 -1.04 -0.60
C PRO A 22 -3.73 -0.10 -1.76
N GLN A 23 -4.40 1.05 -1.82
CA GLN A 23 -4.25 2.04 -2.89
C GLN A 23 -3.74 3.35 -2.30
N LEU A 24 -2.96 4.08 -3.09
CA LEU A 24 -2.49 5.41 -2.78
C LEU A 24 -3.30 6.44 -3.56
N ILE A 25 -3.38 7.65 -3.00
CA ILE A 25 -3.93 8.81 -3.69
C ILE A 25 -2.79 9.66 -4.25
N GLN A 26 -3.09 10.42 -5.30
CA GLN A 26 -2.10 11.32 -5.88
C GLN A 26 -1.64 12.36 -4.87
N SER A 27 -0.33 12.52 -4.79
CA SER A 27 0.30 13.56 -3.99
C SER A 27 -0.12 14.93 -4.53
N THR A 28 -0.75 15.74 -3.69
CA THR A 28 -1.13 17.12 -4.01
C THR A 28 -0.12 18.14 -3.49
N PHE A 29 0.85 17.71 -2.67
CA PHE A 29 1.77 18.59 -1.94
C PHE A 29 3.25 18.33 -2.25
N ASN A 30 3.62 17.11 -2.65
CA ASN A 30 4.98 16.79 -3.07
C ASN A 30 5.01 16.42 -4.56
N LEU A 31 5.57 17.32 -5.39
CA LEU A 31 5.73 17.17 -6.84
C LEU A 31 6.69 16.02 -7.23
N GLN A 32 7.48 15.51 -6.29
CA GLN A 32 8.35 14.36 -6.53
C GLN A 32 7.56 13.04 -6.58
N ASN A 33 6.31 13.00 -6.07
CA ASN A 33 5.43 11.82 -6.07
C ASN A 33 4.16 11.96 -6.92
N LEU A 34 4.22 12.60 -8.09
CA LEU A 34 3.04 12.77 -8.94
C LEU A 34 2.43 11.44 -9.44
N ASN A 35 3.24 10.37 -9.45
CA ASN A 35 2.83 9.03 -9.86
C ASN A 35 2.17 8.21 -8.73
N SER A 36 1.99 8.78 -7.54
CA SER A 36 1.33 8.10 -6.39
C SER A 36 2.05 6.81 -5.98
N CYS A 37 3.38 6.82 -5.95
CA CYS A 37 4.20 5.71 -5.51
C CYS A 37 4.13 5.54 -3.98
N TYR A 38 4.33 4.31 -3.51
CA TYR A 38 4.60 4.06 -2.09
C TYR A 38 5.82 4.87 -1.65
N ASP A 39 5.88 5.24 -0.38
CA ASP A 39 7.00 6.00 0.15
C ASP A 39 8.20 5.09 0.41
N TRP A 40 9.05 4.91 -0.60
CA TRP A 40 10.24 4.04 -0.53
C TRP A 40 11.56 4.82 -0.47
N TRP A 41 11.50 6.15 -0.44
CA TRP A 41 12.66 7.05 -0.54
C TRP A 41 12.50 8.35 0.30
N GLY A 42 11.34 8.58 0.93
CA GLY A 42 11.06 9.74 1.79
C GLY A 42 10.20 10.85 1.19
N TYR A 43 9.18 10.54 0.37
CA TYR A 43 8.24 11.54 -0.21
C TYR A 43 7.46 12.29 0.88
N GLY A 44 7.05 11.60 1.95
CA GLY A 44 6.09 12.11 2.93
C GLY A 44 6.51 11.92 4.39
N SER A 45 7.49 11.05 4.68
CA SER A 45 7.99 10.87 6.05
C SER A 45 9.48 10.57 6.09
N VAL A 46 10.17 11.07 7.11
CA VAL A 46 11.55 10.64 7.44
C VAL A 46 11.60 9.19 7.93
N ASN A 47 10.46 8.64 8.36
CA ASN A 47 10.33 7.28 8.85
C ASN A 47 10.00 6.26 7.75
N TYR A 48 10.00 6.65 6.46
CA TYR A 48 9.56 5.83 5.33
C TYR A 48 10.10 4.39 5.32
N ALA A 49 11.34 4.18 5.77
CA ALA A 49 12.00 2.87 5.79
C ALA A 49 11.78 2.06 7.09
N ASN A 50 11.08 2.60 8.09
CA ASN A 50 10.94 1.95 9.39
C ASN A 50 9.46 1.79 9.82
N LYS A 51 9.24 1.02 10.89
CA LYS A 51 7.90 0.60 11.34
C LYS A 51 6.96 1.73 11.77
N LEU A 52 7.47 2.96 11.90
CA LEU A 52 6.74 4.18 12.26
C LEU A 52 6.23 4.95 11.03
N ASP A 53 6.51 4.49 9.81
CA ASP A 53 6.00 5.10 8.58
C ASP A 53 4.44 5.15 8.58
N PRO A 54 3.83 6.28 8.17
CA PRO A 54 2.38 6.38 8.06
C PRO A 54 1.74 5.39 7.08
N GLN A 55 2.39 5.07 5.95
CA GLN A 55 1.83 4.10 4.98
C GLN A 55 1.87 2.68 5.53
N MET A 56 2.98 2.26 6.16
CA MET A 56 3.06 0.99 6.89
C MET A 56 2.02 0.91 8.02
N THR A 57 1.83 2.00 8.76
CA THR A 57 0.80 2.08 9.81
C THR A 57 -0.60 1.91 9.23
N GLY A 58 -0.89 2.52 8.07
CA GLY A 58 -2.13 2.32 7.35
C GLY A 58 -2.34 0.86 6.94
N ILE A 59 -1.34 0.23 6.33
CA ILE A 59 -1.41 -1.19 5.91
C ILE A 59 -1.64 -2.11 7.12
N LYS A 60 -0.94 -1.88 8.23
CA LYS A 60 -1.13 -2.61 9.50
C LYS A 60 -2.58 -2.58 9.96
N LYS A 61 -3.24 -1.42 9.88
CA LYS A 61 -4.66 -1.30 10.22
C LYS A 61 -5.57 -2.10 9.28
N ILE A 62 -5.26 -2.13 7.97
CA ILE A 62 -6.03 -2.90 6.99
C ILE A 62 -5.99 -4.40 7.31
N ILE A 63 -4.83 -4.92 7.72
CA ILE A 63 -4.67 -6.34 8.08
C ILE A 63 -5.10 -6.66 9.53
N GLY A 64 -5.64 -5.69 10.27
CA GLY A 64 -6.06 -5.88 11.66
C GLY A 64 -4.92 -6.08 12.65
N TRP A 65 -3.72 -5.56 12.35
CA TRP A 65 -2.56 -5.67 13.25
C TRP A 65 -2.83 -4.93 14.57
N PRO A 66 -2.51 -5.52 15.75
CA PRO A 66 -2.69 -4.87 17.04
C PRO A 66 -1.95 -3.53 17.09
N SER A 67 -2.70 -2.45 17.30
CA SER A 67 -2.19 -1.09 17.48
C SER A 67 -1.32 -0.96 18.71
#